data_AF-A0A0G1W3L0-F1
#
_entry.id   AF-A0A0G1W3L0-F1
#
_cell.length_a   1.000
_cell.length_b   1.000
_cell.length_c   1.000
_cell.angle_alpha   90.00
_cell.angle_beta   90.00
_cell.angle_gamma   90.00
#
_symmetry.space_group_name_H-M   'P 1'
#
loop_
_entity.id
_entity.type
_entity.pdbx_description
1 polymer ?
#
loop_
_entity_poly.entity_id
_entity_poly.type
_entity_poly.pdbx_seq_one_letter_code
_entity_poly.pdbx_strand_id
1 'polypeptide(L)'
;MNRTRLMSEADEKRLAEDAEKLTAPQLAEKYACGLSTVYRIFRQHGIGHRHRGGERKPIDVEKALALRAKGLDATKIAKKLGVWVQSVQRVFQKVDGQEHQRKRKKTRLPIGEIQNDRYKGLTTLELAEKYKASQSGIKALLRRENCYIDYGCPDAEDVWRLRAEGLTRIKIAEQLGCSLSTVDRRLREKKKKEK
;
A
#
# COMPACT_ATOMS: atom_id res chain seq x y z
N MET A 1 -9.58 6.49 17.10
CA MET A 1 -8.70 7.65 16.88
C MET A 1 -9.48 8.70 16.10
N ASN A 2 -9.98 9.74 16.78
CA ASN A 2 -10.59 10.88 16.11
C ASN A 2 -9.50 11.63 15.34
N ARG A 3 -9.53 11.55 14.01
CA ARG A 3 -8.68 12.38 13.16
C ARG A 3 -9.07 13.84 13.42
N THR A 4 -8.10 14.67 13.72
CA THR A 4 -8.23 16.11 13.95
C THR A 4 -9.13 16.71 12.86
N ARG A 5 -10.25 17.31 13.28
CA ARG A 5 -11.14 18.04 12.38
C ARG A 5 -10.39 19.30 11.94
N LEU A 6 -10.07 19.37 10.64
CA LEU A 6 -9.35 20.49 10.03
C LEU A 6 -10.26 21.69 9.73
N MET A 7 -11.59 21.54 9.90
CA MET A 7 -12.59 22.54 9.53
C MET A 7 -13.73 22.52 10.55
N SER A 8 -14.42 23.66 10.71
CA SER A 8 -15.59 23.76 11.59
C SER A 8 -16.76 22.94 11.02
N GLU A 9 -17.66 22.44 11.88
CA GLU A 9 -18.84 21.70 11.41
C GLU A 9 -19.77 22.56 10.53
N ALA A 10 -19.78 23.87 10.73
CA ALA A 10 -20.55 24.80 9.91
C ALA A 10 -20.00 24.91 8.49
N ASP A 11 -18.67 24.95 8.34
CA ASP A 11 -18.03 25.00 7.04
C ASP A 11 -18.12 23.66 6.30
N GLU A 12 -18.12 22.53 7.02
CA GLU A 12 -18.28 21.19 6.41
C GLU A 12 -19.68 21.06 5.78
N LYS A 13 -20.73 21.58 6.44
CA LYS A 13 -22.09 21.62 5.88
C LYS A 13 -22.19 22.54 4.66
N ARG A 14 -21.61 23.74 4.72
CA ARG A 14 -21.60 24.67 3.57
C ARG A 14 -20.89 24.07 2.35
N LEU A 15 -19.75 23.40 2.58
CA LEU A 15 -19.01 22.72 1.52
C LEU A 15 -19.83 21.56 0.92
N ALA A 16 -20.57 20.82 1.75
CA ALA A 16 -21.45 19.75 1.32
C ALA A 16 -22.63 20.27 0.45
N GLU A 17 -23.22 21.41 0.81
CA GLU A 17 -24.26 22.07 0.01
C GLU A 17 -23.70 22.58 -1.34
N ASP A 18 -22.51 23.16 -1.32
CA ASP A 18 -21.85 23.65 -2.54
C ASP A 18 -21.37 22.51 -3.47
N ALA A 19 -21.31 21.27 -2.98
CA ALA A 19 -20.92 20.10 -3.76
C ALA A 19 -21.89 19.76 -4.89
N GLU A 20 -23.14 20.25 -4.82
CA GLU A 20 -24.11 20.12 -5.90
C GLU A 20 -23.77 21.01 -7.11
N LYS A 21 -23.03 22.12 -6.88
CA LYS A 21 -22.77 23.17 -7.87
C LYS A 21 -21.32 23.22 -8.34
N LEU A 22 -20.38 22.90 -7.45
CA LEU A 22 -18.95 23.07 -7.68
C LEU A 22 -18.23 21.71 -7.71
N THR A 23 -17.20 21.63 -8.54
CA THR A 23 -16.32 20.46 -8.57
C THR A 23 -15.39 20.44 -7.37
N ALA A 24 -14.90 19.25 -6.97
CA ALA A 24 -13.99 19.11 -5.84
C ALA A 24 -12.74 20.04 -5.90
N PRO A 25 -12.12 20.31 -7.07
CA PRO A 25 -11.06 21.31 -7.18
C PRO A 25 -11.52 22.74 -6.89
N GLN A 26 -12.71 23.13 -7.34
CA GLN A 26 -13.24 24.48 -7.09
C GLN A 26 -13.62 24.68 -5.62
N LEU A 27 -14.12 23.63 -4.95
CA LEU A 27 -14.34 23.65 -3.50
C LEU A 27 -13.03 23.74 -2.72
N ALA A 28 -12.01 23.00 -3.16
CA ALA A 28 -10.69 23.06 -2.54
C ALA A 28 -10.12 24.49 -2.56
N GLU A 29 -10.28 25.20 -3.68
CA GLU A 29 -9.87 26.59 -3.83
C GLU A 29 -10.74 27.55 -2.99
N LYS A 30 -12.08 27.43 -3.09
CA LYS A 30 -13.04 28.28 -2.35
C LYS A 30 -12.87 28.21 -0.84
N TYR A 31 -12.59 27.03 -0.31
CA TYR A 31 -12.43 26.79 1.13
C TYR A 31 -10.97 26.71 1.59
N ALA A 32 -10.01 27.07 0.72
CA ALA A 32 -8.57 27.02 0.98
C ALA A 32 -8.12 25.70 1.63
N CYS A 33 -8.66 24.57 1.15
CA CYS A 33 -8.42 23.25 1.74
C CYS A 33 -7.93 22.24 0.71
N GLY A 34 -7.20 21.22 1.16
CA GLY A 34 -6.72 20.16 0.28
C GLY A 34 -7.85 19.31 -0.31
N LEU A 35 -7.68 18.80 -1.53
CA LEU A 35 -8.62 17.86 -2.17
C LEU A 35 -8.95 16.64 -1.29
N SER A 36 -7.99 16.17 -0.49
CA SER A 36 -8.18 15.09 0.46
C SER A 36 -9.22 15.42 1.54
N THR A 37 -9.30 16.68 1.97
CA THR A 37 -10.30 17.19 2.91
C THR A 37 -11.68 17.24 2.27
N VAL A 38 -11.78 17.74 1.04
CA VAL A 38 -13.03 17.76 0.26
C VAL A 38 -13.59 16.33 0.09
N TYR A 39 -12.77 15.38 -0.36
CA TYR A 39 -13.21 13.98 -0.52
C TYR A 39 -13.48 13.25 0.81
N ARG A 40 -12.90 13.71 1.92
CA ARG A 40 -13.25 13.21 3.25
C ARG A 40 -14.66 13.67 3.61
N ILE A 41 -14.96 14.96 3.45
CA ILE A 41 -16.28 15.55 3.76
C ILE A 41 -17.35 14.92 2.87
N PHE A 42 -17.07 14.75 1.58
CA PHE A 42 -17.99 14.06 0.67
C PHE A 42 -18.34 12.66 1.16
N ARG A 43 -17.35 11.87 1.62
CA ARG A 43 -17.60 10.55 2.20
C ARG A 43 -18.40 10.59 3.50
N GLN A 44 -18.18 11.59 4.34
CA GLN A 44 -18.92 11.74 5.61
C GLN A 44 -20.39 12.12 5.39
N HIS A 45 -20.67 12.90 4.35
CA HIS A 45 -22.02 13.36 3.99
C HIS A 45 -22.69 12.49 2.91
N GLY A 46 -22.10 11.34 2.54
CA GLY A 46 -22.66 10.46 1.51
C GLY A 46 -22.65 11.03 0.09
N ILE A 47 -21.94 12.12 -0.16
CA ILE A 47 -21.80 12.74 -1.47
C ILE A 47 -20.87 11.86 -2.32
N GLY A 48 -21.44 11.22 -3.34
CA GLY A 48 -20.68 10.48 -4.33
C GLY A 48 -19.75 11.43 -5.08
N HIS A 49 -18.43 11.24 -4.96
CA HIS A 49 -17.50 11.87 -5.90
C HIS A 49 -17.44 11.04 -7.16
N ARG A 50 -17.46 11.69 -8.33
CA ARG A 50 -17.25 11.03 -9.61
C ARG A 50 -15.86 10.37 -9.59
N HIS A 51 -15.83 9.05 -9.48
CA HIS A 51 -14.60 8.30 -9.76
C HIS A 51 -14.14 8.64 -11.18
N ARG A 52 -12.83 8.83 -11.37
CA ARG A 52 -12.20 9.15 -12.68
C ARG A 52 -12.38 8.06 -13.76
N GLY A 53 -13.17 7.03 -13.50
CA GLY A 53 -13.71 6.11 -14.50
C GLY A 53 -15.10 5.74 -14.02
N GLY A 54 -16.13 6.09 -14.79
CA GLY A 54 -17.52 5.80 -14.47
C GLY A 54 -17.77 4.29 -14.25
N GLU A 55 -19.01 3.97 -13.89
CA GLU A 55 -19.43 2.59 -13.68
C GLU A 55 -19.08 1.73 -14.91
N ARG A 56 -18.38 0.62 -14.65
CA ARG A 56 -18.05 -0.33 -15.71
C ARG A 56 -19.34 -1.02 -16.12
N LYS A 57 -19.78 -0.80 -17.37
CA LYS A 57 -20.88 -1.58 -17.93
C LYS A 57 -20.52 -3.07 -17.91
N PRO A 58 -21.39 -3.94 -17.36
CA PRO A 58 -21.16 -5.38 -17.41
C PRO A 58 -21.17 -5.85 -18.86
N ILE A 59 -20.26 -6.76 -19.20
CA ILE A 59 -20.25 -7.43 -20.50
C ILE A 59 -20.90 -8.80 -20.33
N ASP A 60 -21.85 -9.08 -21.21
CA ASP A 60 -22.36 -10.42 -21.47
C ASP A 60 -21.30 -11.22 -22.24
N VAL A 61 -20.61 -12.12 -21.54
CA VAL A 61 -19.47 -12.89 -22.06
C VAL A 61 -19.93 -13.84 -23.16
N GLU A 62 -21.09 -14.48 -23.01
CA GLU A 62 -21.63 -15.44 -23.97
C GLU A 62 -21.96 -14.75 -25.30
N LYS A 63 -22.65 -13.60 -25.24
CA LYS A 63 -22.94 -12.80 -26.44
C LYS A 63 -21.66 -12.31 -27.13
N ALA A 64 -20.65 -11.90 -26.38
CA ALA A 64 -19.37 -11.49 -26.95
C ALA A 64 -18.65 -12.63 -27.67
N LEU A 65 -18.65 -13.85 -27.09
CA LEU A 65 -18.06 -15.03 -27.72
C LEU A 65 -18.85 -15.51 -28.95
N ALA A 66 -20.18 -15.48 -28.89
CA ALA A 66 -21.02 -15.82 -30.04
C ALA A 66 -20.81 -14.87 -31.23
N LEU A 67 -20.60 -13.57 -30.99
CA LEU A 67 -20.28 -12.61 -32.04
C LEU A 67 -18.85 -12.81 -32.59
N ARG A 68 -17.91 -13.22 -31.74
CA ARG A 68 -16.55 -13.59 -32.16
C ARG A 68 -16.55 -14.83 -33.05
N ALA A 69 -17.35 -15.85 -32.71
CA ALA A 69 -17.52 -17.05 -33.53
C ALA A 69 -18.09 -16.74 -34.92
N LYS A 70 -18.87 -15.65 -35.06
CA LYS A 70 -19.36 -15.12 -36.35
C LYS A 70 -18.30 -14.32 -37.12
N GLY A 71 -17.05 -14.27 -36.66
CA GLY A 71 -15.94 -13.56 -37.32
C GLY A 71 -15.96 -12.05 -37.16
N LEU A 72 -16.72 -11.50 -36.19
CA LEU A 72 -16.72 -10.06 -35.94
C LEU A 72 -15.49 -9.63 -35.13
N ASP A 73 -14.90 -8.50 -35.53
CA ASP A 73 -13.80 -7.87 -34.80
C ASP A 73 -14.26 -7.25 -33.46
N ALA A 74 -13.35 -7.20 -32.48
CA ALA A 74 -13.59 -6.65 -31.14
C ALA A 74 -14.18 -5.22 -31.18
N THR A 75 -13.79 -4.41 -32.17
CA THR A 75 -14.33 -3.05 -32.36
C THR A 75 -15.81 -3.06 -32.73
N LYS A 76 -16.20 -3.97 -33.63
CA LYS A 76 -17.60 -4.14 -34.07
C LYS A 76 -18.44 -4.76 -32.96
N ILE A 77 -17.88 -5.69 -32.20
CA ILE A 77 -18.53 -6.32 -31.03
C ILE A 77 -18.79 -5.27 -29.95
N ALA A 78 -17.79 -4.44 -29.63
CA ALA A 78 -17.91 -3.36 -28.64
C ALA A 78 -19.02 -2.37 -29.01
N LYS A 79 -19.08 -1.96 -30.28
CA LYS A 79 -20.14 -1.07 -30.78
C LYS A 79 -21.53 -1.71 -30.67
N LYS A 80 -21.68 -3.00 -31.01
CA LYS A 80 -22.94 -3.75 -30.89
C LYS A 80 -23.39 -3.93 -29.44
N LEU A 81 -22.45 -4.12 -28.52
CA LEU A 81 -22.72 -4.32 -27.09
C LEU A 81 -22.78 -3.01 -26.29
N GLY A 82 -22.49 -1.86 -26.89
CA GLY A 82 -22.49 -0.56 -26.22
C GLY A 82 -21.43 -0.43 -25.11
N VAL A 83 -20.34 -1.18 -25.23
CA VAL A 83 -19.23 -1.26 -24.27
C VAL A 83 -17.93 -0.77 -24.88
N TRP A 84 -16.95 -0.50 -24.04
CA TRP A 84 -15.63 -0.10 -24.51
C TRP A 84 -14.83 -1.28 -25.09
N VAL A 85 -14.05 -1.03 -26.15
CA VAL A 85 -13.29 -2.07 -26.87
C VAL A 85 -12.36 -2.86 -25.97
N GLN A 86 -11.66 -2.20 -25.04
CA GLN A 86 -10.76 -2.93 -24.13
C GLN A 86 -11.50 -3.89 -23.20
N SER A 87 -12.75 -3.61 -22.88
CA SER A 87 -13.55 -4.48 -22.03
C SER A 87 -13.83 -5.80 -22.76
N VAL A 88 -14.11 -5.75 -24.07
CA VAL A 88 -14.23 -6.94 -24.94
C VAL A 88 -12.90 -7.68 -25.07
N GLN A 89 -11.80 -6.95 -25.31
CA GLN A 89 -10.46 -7.56 -25.42
C GLN A 89 -10.05 -8.28 -24.13
N ARG A 90 -10.34 -7.72 -22.95
CA ARG A 90 -10.08 -8.40 -21.67
C ARG A 90 -10.89 -9.67 -21.50
N VAL A 91 -12.15 -9.69 -21.95
CA VAL A 91 -12.97 -10.91 -21.93
C VAL A 91 -12.32 -11.97 -22.81
N PHE A 92 -11.90 -11.63 -24.03
CA PHE A 92 -11.21 -12.57 -24.91
C PHE A 92 -9.88 -13.05 -24.33
N GLN A 93 -9.05 -12.16 -23.79
CA GLN A 93 -7.81 -12.54 -23.11
C GLN A 93 -8.03 -13.53 -21.96
N LYS A 94 -9.09 -13.33 -21.16
CA LYS A 94 -9.43 -14.25 -20.08
C LYS A 94 -9.88 -15.62 -20.60
N VAL A 95 -10.74 -15.64 -21.62
CA VAL A 95 -11.26 -16.89 -22.19
C VAL A 95 -10.17 -17.66 -22.93
N ASP A 96 -9.28 -16.96 -23.64
CA ASP A 96 -8.15 -17.53 -24.37
C ASP A 96 -7.00 -17.95 -23.43
N GLY A 97 -7.17 -17.86 -22.11
CA GLY A 97 -6.14 -18.20 -21.13
C GLY A 97 -4.91 -17.28 -21.16
N GLN A 98 -4.98 -16.14 -21.85
CA GLN A 98 -3.92 -15.13 -21.88
C GLN A 98 -4.01 -14.26 -20.63
N GLU A 99 -3.79 -14.87 -19.47
CA GLU A 99 -3.59 -14.13 -18.25
C GLU A 99 -2.24 -13.40 -18.34
N HIS A 100 -2.28 -12.06 -18.37
CA HIS A 100 -1.08 -11.24 -18.25
C HIS A 100 -0.51 -11.40 -16.83
N GLN A 101 0.20 -12.50 -16.57
CA GLN A 101 1.15 -12.50 -15.48
C GLN A 101 2.16 -11.42 -15.79
N ARG A 102 2.09 -10.29 -15.06
CA ARG A 102 3.19 -9.32 -15.05
C ARG A 102 4.43 -10.11 -14.66
N LYS A 103 5.26 -10.45 -15.64
CA LYS A 103 6.57 -11.08 -15.43
C LYS A 103 7.41 -10.06 -14.66
N ARG A 104 7.33 -10.10 -13.33
CA ARG A 104 8.22 -9.32 -12.48
C ARG A 104 9.62 -9.82 -12.79
N LYS A 105 10.49 -8.96 -13.33
CA LYS A 105 11.91 -9.28 -13.47
C LYS A 105 12.40 -9.65 -12.06
N LYS A 106 12.74 -10.92 -11.84
CA LYS A 106 13.36 -11.34 -10.59
C LYS A 106 14.78 -10.82 -10.61
N THR A 107 15.07 -9.77 -9.84
CA THR A 107 16.45 -9.35 -9.60
C THR A 107 17.15 -10.52 -8.90
N ARG A 108 18.19 -11.08 -9.53
CA ARG A 108 19.04 -12.09 -8.89
C ARG A 108 19.95 -11.35 -7.93
N LEU A 109 19.50 -11.24 -6.68
CA LEU A 109 20.27 -10.63 -5.61
C LEU A 109 20.99 -11.74 -4.83
N PRO A 110 22.28 -11.54 -4.48
CA PRO A 110 23.03 -12.52 -3.69
C PRO A 110 22.50 -12.56 -2.26
N ILE A 111 21.65 -13.54 -1.96
CA ILE A 111 20.94 -13.66 -0.68
C ILE A 111 21.93 -13.75 0.49
N GLY A 112 22.94 -14.62 0.39
CA GLY A 112 23.89 -14.86 1.47
C GLY A 112 24.76 -13.64 1.80
N GLU A 113 25.18 -12.89 0.78
CA GLU A 113 25.94 -11.66 1.01
C GLU A 113 25.07 -10.57 1.66
N ILE A 114 23.82 -10.41 1.18
CA ILE A 114 22.87 -9.46 1.75
C ILE A 114 22.56 -9.82 3.22
N GLN A 115 22.44 -11.12 3.54
CA GLN A 115 22.27 -11.58 4.92
C GLN A 115 23.50 -11.25 5.77
N ASN A 116 24.70 -11.56 5.30
CA ASN A 116 25.94 -11.27 6.03
C ASN A 116 26.13 -9.77 6.27
N ASP A 117 25.90 -8.95 5.25
CA ASP A 117 25.96 -7.49 5.39
C ASP A 117 24.85 -6.98 6.33
N ARG A 118 23.67 -7.62 6.31
CA ARG A 118 22.61 -7.33 7.27
C ARG A 118 22.99 -7.70 8.70
N TYR A 119 23.72 -8.79 8.92
CA TYR A 119 24.25 -9.16 10.24
C TYR A 119 25.36 -8.20 10.71
N LYS A 120 26.12 -7.61 9.77
CA LYS A 120 27.20 -6.65 10.06
C LYS A 120 26.74 -5.27 10.49
N GLY A 121 25.45 -4.97 10.49
CA GLY A 121 24.97 -3.63 10.85
C GLY A 121 24.50 -2.76 9.66
N LEU A 122 24.49 -3.27 8.42
CA LEU A 122 24.01 -2.46 7.29
C LEU A 122 22.48 -2.32 7.31
N THR A 123 22.04 -1.07 7.18
CA THR A 123 20.64 -0.70 7.02
C THR A 123 20.09 -1.16 5.68
N THR A 124 18.77 -1.27 5.57
CA THR A 124 18.14 -1.66 4.30
C THR A 124 18.34 -0.63 3.20
N LEU A 125 18.63 0.61 3.58
CA LEU A 125 18.95 1.71 2.67
C LEU A 125 20.36 1.52 2.09
N GLU A 126 21.35 1.26 2.94
CA GLU A 126 22.73 0.98 2.50
C GLU A 126 22.83 -0.30 1.66
N LEU A 127 22.07 -1.34 2.02
CA LEU A 127 21.96 -2.54 1.20
C LEU A 127 21.32 -2.24 -0.17
N ALA A 128 20.32 -1.36 -0.21
CA ALA A 128 19.66 -0.97 -1.47
C ALA A 128 20.61 -0.27 -2.43
N GLU A 129 21.45 0.63 -1.90
CA GLU A 129 22.48 1.32 -2.67
C GLU A 129 23.58 0.36 -3.11
N LYS A 130 24.12 -0.46 -2.19
CA LYS A 130 25.19 -1.42 -2.47
C LYS A 130 24.81 -2.44 -3.54
N TYR A 131 23.59 -2.99 -3.44
CA TYR A 131 23.11 -4.03 -4.34
C TYR A 131 22.27 -3.51 -5.50
N LYS A 132 22.21 -2.17 -5.70
CA LYS A 132 21.43 -1.50 -6.76
C LYS A 132 20.00 -2.04 -6.86
N ALA A 133 19.37 -2.22 -5.70
CA ALA A 133 18.05 -2.82 -5.57
C ALA A 133 17.11 -1.90 -4.81
N SER A 134 15.80 -2.04 -5.04
CA SER A 134 14.83 -1.29 -4.22
C SER A 134 14.86 -1.78 -2.76
N GLN A 135 14.72 -0.87 -1.81
CA GLN A 135 14.58 -1.22 -0.38
C GLN A 135 13.45 -2.24 -0.17
N SER A 136 12.31 -2.05 -0.82
CA SER A 136 11.18 -2.98 -0.79
C SER A 136 11.54 -4.37 -1.31
N GLY A 137 12.39 -4.46 -2.34
CA GLY A 137 12.89 -5.72 -2.88
C GLY A 137 13.78 -6.46 -1.89
N ILE A 138 14.70 -5.75 -1.22
CA ILE A 138 15.56 -6.32 -0.18
C ILE A 138 14.73 -6.76 1.03
N LYS A 139 13.75 -5.95 1.48
CA LYS A 139 12.84 -6.34 2.57
C LYS A 139 12.06 -7.60 2.21
N ALA A 140 11.52 -7.69 1.00
CA ALA A 140 10.78 -8.87 0.55
C ALA A 140 11.68 -10.12 0.50
N LEU A 141 12.92 -9.95 0.03
CA LEU A 141 13.92 -11.03 -0.02
C LEU A 141 14.29 -11.51 1.38
N LEU A 142 14.65 -10.60 2.30
CA LEU A 142 14.99 -10.95 3.68
C LEU A 142 13.81 -11.58 4.43
N ARG A 143 12.57 -11.15 4.16
CA ARG A 143 11.36 -11.78 4.73
C ARG A 143 11.13 -13.20 4.20
N ARG A 144 11.35 -13.42 2.90
CA ARG A 144 11.19 -14.75 2.28
C ARG A 144 12.15 -15.77 2.88
N GLU A 145 13.38 -15.33 3.15
CA GLU A 145 14.44 -16.17 3.71
C GLU A 145 14.45 -16.17 5.25
N ASN A 146 13.42 -15.60 5.88
CA ASN A 146 13.25 -15.50 7.33
C ASN A 146 14.41 -14.80 8.09
N CYS A 147 15.24 -14.02 7.39
CA CYS A 147 16.36 -13.25 7.93
C CYS A 147 16.03 -11.75 8.03
N TYR A 148 14.75 -11.41 8.19
CA TYR A 148 14.31 -10.04 8.34
C TYR A 148 14.62 -9.55 9.76
N ILE A 149 15.84 -9.05 9.95
CA ILE A 149 16.21 -8.26 11.11
C ILE A 149 15.61 -6.89 10.89
N ASP A 150 14.52 -6.56 11.58
CA ASP A 150 13.97 -5.20 11.55
C ASP A 150 14.96 -4.32 12.32
N TYR A 151 15.63 -3.40 11.62
CA TYR A 151 16.56 -2.50 12.31
C TYR A 151 15.72 -1.59 13.19
N GLY A 152 16.01 -1.64 14.49
CA GLY A 152 15.16 -1.11 15.53
C GLY A 152 14.43 -2.17 16.35
N CYS A 153 14.60 -3.47 16.08
CA CYS A 153 14.03 -4.56 16.86
C CYS A 153 15.14 -5.47 17.41
N PRO A 154 15.87 -5.02 18.44
CA PRO A 154 16.85 -5.84 19.12
C PRO A 154 16.24 -7.16 19.59
N ASP A 155 17.10 -8.17 19.76
CA ASP A 155 16.68 -9.43 20.35
C ASP A 155 16.13 -9.18 21.75
N ALA A 156 15.06 -9.90 22.09
CA ALA A 156 14.45 -9.80 23.41
C ALA A 156 15.44 -10.23 24.49
N GLU A 157 16.30 -11.21 24.22
CA GLU A 157 17.29 -11.69 25.18
C GLU A 157 18.36 -10.63 25.47
N ASP A 158 18.92 -10.00 24.44
CA ASP A 158 19.90 -8.92 24.59
C ASP A 158 19.34 -7.72 25.36
N VAL A 159 18.09 -7.32 25.07
CA VAL A 159 17.41 -6.24 25.80
C VAL A 159 17.27 -6.58 27.28
N TRP A 160 16.96 -7.84 27.61
CA TRP A 160 16.81 -8.29 28.98
C TRP A 160 18.13 -8.43 29.71
N ARG A 161 19.18 -8.92 29.04
CA ARG A 161 20.53 -9.00 29.59
C ARG A 161 21.03 -7.62 30.00
N LEU A 162 20.96 -6.64 29.08
CA LEU A 162 21.35 -5.26 29.37
C LEU A 162 20.48 -4.61 30.46
N ARG A 163 19.19 -5.00 30.54
CA ARG A 163 18.32 -4.55 31.62
C ARG A 163 18.69 -5.16 32.98
N ALA A 164 19.12 -6.42 33.00
CA ALA A 164 19.61 -7.09 34.21
C ALA A 164 20.95 -6.52 34.67
N GLU A 165 21.79 -6.05 33.75
CA GLU A 165 23.02 -5.28 34.03
C GLU A 165 22.75 -3.87 34.59
N GLY A 166 21.48 -3.47 34.73
CA GLY A 166 21.08 -2.19 35.35
C GLY A 166 21.03 -1.01 34.39
N LEU A 167 21.20 -1.21 33.08
CA LEU A 167 21.14 -0.13 32.11
C LEU A 167 19.73 0.48 32.03
N THR A 168 19.69 1.81 31.86
CA THR A 168 18.44 2.54 31.62
C THR A 168 17.94 2.24 30.22
N ARG A 169 16.62 2.32 30.02
CA ARG A 169 16.00 2.00 28.71
C ARG A 169 16.54 2.88 27.58
N ILE A 170 16.93 4.12 27.90
CA ILE A 170 17.57 5.06 26.98
C ILE A 170 18.95 4.55 26.56
N LYS A 171 19.80 4.17 27.52
CA LYS A 171 21.12 3.60 27.21
C LYS A 171 21.03 2.29 26.42
N ILE A 172 20.04 1.44 26.73
CA ILE A 172 19.78 0.21 25.97
C ILE A 172 19.36 0.54 24.52
N ALA A 173 18.49 1.54 24.34
CA ALA A 173 18.03 1.98 23.03
C ALA A 173 19.18 2.53 22.17
N GLU A 174 20.05 3.36 22.76
CA GLU A 174 21.25 3.90 22.13
C GLU A 174 22.25 2.79 21.78
N GLN A 175 22.55 1.90 22.73
CA GLN A 175 23.52 0.82 22.56
C GLN A 175 23.09 -0.22 21.52
N LEU A 176 21.78 -0.43 21.38
CA LEU A 176 21.20 -1.37 20.39
C LEU A 176 20.73 -0.68 19.09
N GLY A 177 20.97 0.63 18.95
CA GLY A 177 20.55 1.40 17.77
C GLY A 177 19.06 1.30 17.47
N CYS A 178 18.21 1.31 18.50
CA CYS A 178 16.78 1.07 18.37
C CYS A 178 15.93 2.12 19.09
N SER A 179 14.63 2.16 18.79
CA SER A 179 13.73 3.10 19.46
C SER A 179 13.42 2.66 20.89
N LEU A 180 13.23 3.62 21.80
CA LEU A 180 12.72 3.39 23.17
C LEU A 180 11.45 2.53 23.18
N SER A 181 10.52 2.83 22.27
CA SER A 181 9.28 2.07 22.08
C SER A 181 9.53 0.60 21.76
N THR A 182 10.63 0.26 21.08
CA THR A 182 10.96 -1.13 20.82
C THR A 182 11.51 -1.84 22.04
N VAL A 183 12.38 -1.18 22.82
CA VAL A 183 12.88 -1.71 24.10
C VAL A 183 11.71 -2.04 25.03
N ASP A 184 10.75 -1.12 25.18
CA ASP A 184 9.55 -1.32 25.99
C ASP A 184 8.65 -2.45 25.48
N ARG A 185 8.56 -2.65 24.16
CA ARG A 185 7.81 -3.77 23.59
C ARG A 185 8.48 -5.10 23.93
N ARG A 186 9.82 -5.21 23.77
CA ARG A 186 10.58 -6.45 24.07
C ARG A 186 10.54 -6.83 25.54
N LEU A 187 10.66 -5.85 26.43
CA LEU A 187 10.51 -6.09 27.87
C LEU A 187 9.11 -6.64 28.22
N ARG A 188 8.06 -6.19 27.54
CA ARG A 188 6.69 -6.71 27.73
C ARG A 188 6.47 -8.10 27.15
N GLU A 189 7.06 -8.40 25.99
CA GLU A 189 6.92 -9.71 25.33
C GLU A 189 7.47 -10.86 26.18
N LYS A 190 8.62 -10.68 26.85
CA LYS A 190 9.18 -11.71 27.74
C LYS A 190 8.37 -11.88 29.02
N LYS A 191 7.91 -10.78 29.64
CA LYS A 191 7.00 -10.83 30.81
C LYS A 191 5.71 -11.60 30.55
N LYS A 192 5.24 -11.64 29.30
CA LYS A 192 4.06 -12.42 28.90
C LYS A 192 4.34 -13.89 28.65
N LYS A 193 5.59 -14.27 28.38
CA LYS A 193 6.01 -15.66 28.18
C LYS A 193 6.37 -16.37 29.49
N GLU A 194 6.68 -15.60 30.54
CA GLU A 194 6.96 -16.10 31.91
C GLU A 194 5.68 -16.19 32.78
N LYS A 195 4.51 -15.85 32.23
CA LYS A 195 3.18 -16.03 32.83
C LYS A 195 2.45 -17.17 32.13
#